data_AF-A0A969S0X7-F1
#
_entry.id   AF-A0A969S0X7-F1
#
_cell.length_a   1.000
_cell.length_b   1.000
_cell.length_c   1.000
_cell.angle_alpha   90.00
_cell.angle_beta   90.00
_cell.angle_gamma   90.00
#
_symmetry.space_group_name_H-M   'P 1'
#
loop_
_entity.id
_entity.type
_entity.pdbx_description
1 polymer ?
#
loop_
_entity_poly.entity_id
_entity_poly.type
_entity_poly.pdbx_seq_one_letter_code
_entity_poly.pdbx_strand_id
1 'polypeptide(L)' 'MPDVIRRSLVLAHIPAESKFKPAGAYVPGGYIAGRYKRYGDDAMDESFFPIVWREDGYRTAFLADYCEDTLVPSPALVR' A
#
# COMPACT_ATOMS: atom_id res chain seq x y z
N MET A 1 -26.98 -8.74 -24.13
CA MET A 1 -25.74 -8.45 -23.38
C MET A 1 -26.01 -7.23 -22.52
N PRO A 2 -25.49 -7.15 -21.27
CA PRO A 2 -25.64 -5.94 -20.47
C PRO A 2 -24.95 -4.77 -21.19
N ASP A 3 -25.62 -3.63 -21.21
CA ASP A 3 -25.17 -2.37 -21.84
C ASP A 3 -24.32 -1.51 -20.88
N VAL A 4 -24.34 -1.82 -19.59
CA VAL A 4 -23.55 -1.15 -18.54
C VAL A 4 -22.74 -2.16 -17.74
N ILE A 5 -21.43 -1.90 -17.60
CA ILE A 5 -20.50 -2.72 -16.82
C ILE A 5 -20.38 -2.16 -15.40
N ARG A 6 -20.62 -2.99 -14.38
CA ARG A 6 -20.29 -2.65 -12.98
C ARG A 6 -18.77 -2.68 -12.78
N ARG A 7 -18.20 -1.60 -12.26
CA ARG A 7 -16.79 -1.52 -11.85
C ARG A 7 -16.69 -1.40 -10.33
N SER A 8 -15.66 -1.98 -9.74
CA SER A 8 -15.36 -1.88 -8.31
C SER A 8 -13.85 -1.87 -8.09
N LEU A 9 -13.39 -1.08 -7.12
CA LEU A 9 -12.00 -1.02 -6.67
C LEU A 9 -11.92 -1.55 -5.24
N VAL A 10 -10.88 -2.34 -4.95
CA VAL A 10 -10.59 -2.83 -3.59
C VAL A 10 -9.20 -2.34 -3.19
N LEU A 11 -9.13 -1.71 -2.03
CA LEU A 11 -7.89 -1.28 -1.39
C LEU A 11 -7.77 -2.02 -0.06
N ALA A 12 -6.65 -2.71 0.16
CA ALA A 12 -6.38 -3.41 1.41
C ALA A 12 -5.28 -2.67 2.17
N HIS A 13 -5.55 -2.35 3.43
CA HIS A 13 -4.58 -1.75 4.34
C HIS A 13 -4.27 -2.72 5.47
N ILE A 14 -3.05 -2.65 5.97
CA ILE A 14 -2.54 -3.40 7.11
C ILE A 14 -1.80 -2.42 8.04
N PRO A 15 -1.58 -2.77 9.32
CA PRO A 15 -0.78 -1.96 10.22
C PRO A 15 0.62 -1.68 9.66
N ALA A 16 1.17 -0.48 9.90
CA ALA A 16 2.45 -0.04 9.34
C ALA A 16 3.65 -0.87 9.84
N GLU A 17 3.50 -1.49 11.00
CA GLU A 17 4.46 -2.37 11.66
C GLU A 17 4.36 -3.83 11.20
N SER A 18 3.47 -4.13 10.24
CA SER A 18 3.29 -5.48 9.70
C SER A 18 4.58 -6.00 9.07
N LYS A 19 4.80 -7.30 9.26
CA LYS A 19 5.91 -8.04 8.67
C LYS A 19 5.38 -9.24 7.92
N PHE A 20 6.14 -9.72 6.95
CA PHE A 20 5.92 -11.04 6.41
C PHE A 20 5.99 -12.07 7.53
N LYS A 21 5.11 -13.06 7.47
CA LYS A 21 5.18 -14.19 8.39
C LYS A 21 6.54 -14.89 8.23
N PRO A 22 7.27 -15.16 9.33
CA PRO A 22 8.42 -16.05 9.30
C PRO A 22 7.93 -17.44 8.89
N ALA A 23 8.25 -17.85 7.67
CA ALA A 23 7.83 -19.10 7.08
C ALA A 23 8.90 -19.57 6.08
N GLY A 24 8.88 -20.87 5.78
CA GLY A 24 9.66 -21.43 4.67
C GLY A 24 9.26 -20.83 3.32
N ALA A 25 9.82 -21.36 2.24
CA ALA A 25 9.67 -20.81 0.88
C ALA A 25 8.22 -20.65 0.38
N TYR A 26 7.23 -21.27 1.02
CA TYR A 26 5.83 -21.22 0.61
C TYR A 26 4.89 -20.96 1.79
N VAL A 27 4.00 -19.98 1.62
CA VAL A 27 2.82 -19.75 2.47
C VAL A 27 1.58 -19.96 1.60
N PRO A 28 0.68 -20.90 1.93
CA PRO A 28 -0.58 -21.06 1.21
C PRO A 28 -1.36 -19.75 1.15
N GLY A 29 -1.74 -19.31 -0.05
CA GLY A 29 -2.43 -18.03 -0.26
C GLY A 29 -1.55 -16.77 -0.18
N GLY A 30 -0.26 -16.90 0.15
CA GLY A 30 0.67 -15.77 0.29
C GLY A 30 1.36 -15.31 -0.99
N TYR A 31 1.06 -15.91 -2.14
CA TYR A 31 1.84 -15.71 -3.38
C TYR A 31 1.79 -14.28 -3.93
N ILE A 32 0.75 -13.51 -3.64
CA ILE A 32 0.61 -12.15 -4.18
C ILE A 32 1.61 -11.22 -3.51
N ALA A 33 1.54 -11.09 -2.18
CA ALA A 33 2.46 -10.25 -1.41
C ALA A 33 3.87 -10.86 -1.34
N GLY A 34 3.98 -12.19 -1.32
CA GLY A 34 5.26 -12.90 -1.21
C GLY A 34 6.23 -12.64 -2.35
N ARG A 35 5.76 -12.19 -3.53
CA ARG A 35 6.62 -11.76 -4.65
C ARG A 35 7.52 -10.58 -4.32
N TYR A 36 7.16 -9.78 -3.32
CA TYR A 36 7.92 -8.61 -2.87
C TYR A 36 8.75 -8.89 -1.61
N LYS A 37 8.67 -10.12 -1.06
CA LYS A 37 9.46 -10.52 0.10
C LYS A 37 10.91 -10.78 -0.33
N ARG A 38 11.86 -10.20 0.38
CA ARG A 38 13.30 -10.43 0.19
C ARG A 38 13.74 -11.72 0.88
N TYR A 39 14.77 -12.37 0.35
CA TYR A 39 15.33 -13.58 0.97
C TYR A 39 15.95 -13.24 2.33
N GLY A 40 15.52 -13.93 3.40
CA GLY A 40 16.05 -13.74 4.75
C GLY A 40 15.58 -12.45 5.46
N ASP A 41 14.63 -11.72 4.87
CA ASP A 41 14.10 -10.48 5.42
C ASP A 41 12.56 -10.52 5.44
N ASP A 42 12.01 -10.33 6.63
CA ASP A 42 10.57 -10.33 6.87
C ASP A 42 9.97 -8.92 6.85
N ALA A 43 10.78 -7.86 6.65
CA ALA A 43 10.27 -6.51 6.47
C ALA A 43 9.46 -6.39 5.18
N MET A 44 8.42 -5.55 5.22
CA MET A 44 7.65 -5.16 4.05
C MET A 44 8.24 -3.87 3.50
N ASP A 45 8.78 -3.91 2.29
CA ASP A 45 9.43 -2.74 1.72
C ASP A 45 8.42 -1.67 1.32
N GLU A 46 8.63 -0.44 1.75
CA GLU A 46 7.71 0.67 1.49
C GLU A 46 7.55 0.98 0.00
N SER A 47 8.51 0.63 -0.86
CA SER A 47 8.38 0.77 -2.33
C SER A 47 7.28 -0.11 -2.91
N PHE A 48 6.89 -1.18 -2.22
CA PHE A 48 5.79 -2.08 -2.60
C PHE A 48 4.59 -1.98 -1.67
N PHE A 49 4.81 -1.63 -0.40
CA PHE A 49 3.78 -1.49 0.63
C PHE A 49 3.93 -0.14 1.34
N PRO A 50 3.61 0.97 0.65
CA PRO A 50 3.83 2.29 1.20
C PRO A 50 2.93 2.55 2.41
N ILE A 51 3.51 3.21 3.41
CA ILE A 51 2.77 3.73 4.56
C ILE A 51 2.06 5.00 4.11
N VAL A 52 0.73 4.93 4.06
CA VAL A 52 -0.14 6.04 3.67
C VAL A 52 -0.44 7.00 4.83
N TRP A 53 -0.34 6.51 6.06
CA TRP A 53 -0.61 7.27 7.28
C TRP A 53 0.00 6.57 8.50
N ARG A 54 0.47 7.37 9.47
CA ARG A 54 0.87 6.92 10.82
C ARG A 54 0.59 8.05 11.81
N GLU A 55 0.38 7.71 13.08
CA GLU A 55 0.01 8.68 14.13
C GLU A 55 1.09 9.76 14.36
N ASP A 56 2.36 9.41 14.16
CA ASP A 56 3.50 10.36 14.23
C ASP A 56 3.62 11.26 12.99
N GLY A 57 2.66 11.18 12.06
CA GLY A 57 2.65 11.95 10.82
C GLY A 57 3.50 11.37 9.70
N TYR A 58 4.12 10.20 9.88
CA TYR A 58 4.92 9.59 8.83
C TYR A 58 4.08 9.07 7.66
N ARG A 59 4.61 9.31 6.46
CA ARG A 59 4.14 8.77 5.18
C ARG A 59 5.37 8.42 4.36
N THR A 60 5.30 7.35 3.58
CA THR A 60 6.41 6.93 2.72
C THR A 60 6.82 8.07 1.77
N ALA A 61 8.11 8.42 1.78
CA ALA A 61 8.62 9.64 1.15
C ALA A 61 8.28 9.76 -0.35
N PHE A 62 8.39 8.66 -1.13
CA PHE A 62 8.12 8.72 -2.58
C PHE A 62 6.65 9.07 -2.89
N LEU A 63 5.73 8.92 -1.94
CA LEU A 63 4.33 9.27 -2.16
C LEU A 63 4.11 10.77 -2.36
N ALA A 64 5.01 11.62 -1.86
CA ALA A 64 4.96 13.07 -2.08
C ALA A 64 5.21 13.43 -3.56
N ASP A 65 6.06 12.65 -4.24
CA ASP A 65 6.36 12.82 -5.67
C ASP A 65 5.36 12.08 -6.56
N TYR A 66 4.76 11.00 -6.06
CA TYR A 66 3.86 10.13 -6.82
C TYR A 66 2.43 10.68 -6.94
N CYS A 67 1.88 11.27 -5.86
CA CYS A 67 0.55 11.86 -5.88
C CYS A 67 0.42 13.06 -4.96
N GLU A 68 -0.45 14.00 -5.35
CA GLU A 68 -0.82 15.13 -4.51
C GLU A 68 -1.32 14.65 -3.14
N ASP A 69 -0.86 15.31 -2.08
CA ASP A 69 -1.36 15.05 -0.74
C ASP A 69 -2.78 15.62 -0.62
N THR A 70 -3.77 14.73 -0.57
CA THR A 70 -5.18 15.12 -0.43
C THR A 70 -5.51 15.81 0.90
N LEU A 71 -4.63 15.72 1.90
CA LEU A 71 -4.76 16.44 3.17
C LEU A 71 -4.21 17.87 3.08
N VAL A 72 -3.38 18.16 2.08
CA VAL A 72 -2.99 19.52 1.76
C VAL A 72 -4.11 20.15 0.92
N PRO A 73 -4.67 21.30 1.32
CA PRO A 73 -5.68 21.98 0.53
C PRO A 73 -5.14 22.25 -0.88
N SER A 74 -5.78 21.66 -1.89
CA SER A 74 -5.46 22.00 -3.26
C SER A 74 -5.79 23.48 -3.50
N PRO A 75 -4.87 24.29 -4.05
CA PRO A 75 -5.17 25.68 -4.43
C PRO A 75 -6.36 25.76 -5.41
N ALA A 76 -6.66 24.68 -6.13
CA ALA A 76 -7.77 24.61 -7.09
C ALA A 76 -9.16 24.44 -6.45
N LEU A 77 -9.23 24.04 -5.17
CA LEU A 77 -10.48 23.84 -4.42
C LEU A 77 -10.84 25.02 -3.51
N VAL A 78 -10.00 26.05 -3.43
CA VAL A 78 -10.30 27.33 -2.77
C VAL A 78 -10.92 28.27 -3.81
N ARG A 79 -12.19 28.05 -4.15
CA ARG A 79 -13.04 28.99 -4.89
C ARG A 79 -14.39 29.14 -4.20
#